data_AF-A0A498CVF9-F1
#
_entry.id   AF-A0A498CVF9-F1
#
_cell.length_a   1.000
_cell.length_b   1.000
_cell.length_c   1.000
_cell.angle_alpha   90.00
_cell.angle_beta   90.00
_cell.angle_gamma   90.00
#
_symmetry.space_group_name_H-M   'P 1'
#
loop_
_entity.id
_entity.type
_entity.pdbx_description
1 polymer ?
#
loop_
_entity_poly.entity_id
_entity_poly.type
_entity_poly.pdbx_seq_one_letter_code
_entity_poly.pdbx_strand_id
1 'polypeptide(L)'
;ALKYGKLQNNWREDIKKGFAECFRVLANDGVLIFKWNETQIKVSEILELTDQKPVFGHISGKRANTHWITFMKMESLREVL
;
A
#
# COMPACT_ATOMS: atom_id res chain seq x y z
N ALA A 1 -20.31 -6.95 -16.69
CA ALA A 1 -19.23 -7.65 -15.95
C ALA A 1 -18.49 -6.63 -15.08
N LEU A 2 -18.41 -6.85 -13.77
CA LEU A 2 -17.55 -6.03 -12.89
C LEU A 2 -16.10 -6.33 -13.31
N LYS A 3 -15.42 -5.33 -13.87
CA LYS A 3 -14.09 -5.47 -14.47
C LYS A 3 -13.00 -5.83 -13.45
N TYR A 4 -13.31 -5.74 -12.16
CA TYR A 4 -12.41 -5.98 -11.03
C TYR A 4 -13.18 -6.64 -9.88
N GLY A 5 -12.48 -7.43 -9.06
CA GLY A 5 -13.06 -8.05 -7.86
C GLY A 5 -13.67 -7.00 -6.92
N LYS A 6 -14.74 -7.38 -6.22
CA LYS A 6 -15.43 -6.49 -5.27
C LYS A 6 -14.80 -6.64 -3.89
N LEU A 7 -14.41 -5.51 -3.30
CA LEU A 7 -14.06 -5.44 -1.88
C LEU A 7 -15.30 -5.76 -1.03
N GLN A 8 -15.16 -6.71 -0.11
CA GLN A 8 -16.24 -7.14 0.79
C GLN A 8 -16.44 -6.11 1.91
N ASN A 9 -17.46 -6.30 2.75
CA ASN A 9 -17.77 -5.36 3.84
C ASN A 9 -16.59 -5.11 4.80
N ASN A 10 -15.71 -6.09 4.99
CA ASN A 10 -14.56 -6.01 5.90
C ASN A 10 -13.23 -5.67 5.20
N TRP A 11 -13.28 -5.07 4.01
CA TRP A 11 -12.11 -4.86 3.18
C TRP A 11 -10.97 -4.08 3.84
N ARG A 12 -11.28 -3.17 4.78
CA ARG A 12 -10.25 -2.42 5.52
C ARG A 12 -9.35 -3.34 6.31
N GLU A 13 -9.92 -4.33 6.97
CA GLU A 13 -9.18 -5.33 7.73
C GLU A 13 -8.38 -6.26 6.80
N ASP A 14 -8.97 -6.63 5.66
CA ASP A 14 -8.30 -7.46 4.65
C ASP A 14 -7.06 -6.74 4.08
N ILE A 15 -7.18 -5.45 3.76
CA ILE A 15 -6.07 -4.62 3.27
C ILE A 15 -5.03 -4.40 4.36
N LYS A 16 -5.43 -4.14 5.62
CA LYS A 16 -4.52 -3.99 6.75
C LYS A 16 -3.68 -5.26 6.97
N LYS A 17 -4.32 -6.43 6.96
CA LYS A 17 -3.63 -7.73 7.02
C LYS A 17 -2.73 -7.96 5.81
N GLY A 18 -3.21 -7.59 4.61
CA GLY A 18 -2.44 -7.68 3.37
C GLY A 18 -1.15 -6.86 3.43
N PHE A 19 -1.22 -5.60 3.88
CA PHE A 19 -0.04 -4.77 4.10
C PHE A 19 0.92 -5.41 5.11
N ALA A 20 0.42 -5.80 6.29
CA ALA A 20 1.24 -6.42 7.32
C ALA A 20 2.00 -7.66 6.78
N GLU A 21 1.32 -8.50 6.02
CA GLU A 21 1.92 -9.70 5.42
C GLU A 21 2.95 -9.33 4.34
N CYS A 22 2.66 -8.37 3.45
CA CYS A 22 3.61 -7.89 2.46
C CYS A 22 4.91 -7.40 3.12
N PHE A 23 4.83 -6.60 4.18
CA PHE A 23 6.02 -6.11 4.89
C PHE A 23 6.74 -7.23 5.68
N ARG A 24 6.00 -8.21 6.21
CA ARG A 24 6.58 -9.35 6.93
C ARG A 24 7.49 -10.17 6.02
N VAL A 25 7.06 -10.45 4.78
CA VAL A 25 7.79 -11.33 3.83
C VAL A 25 8.94 -10.64 3.10
N LEU A 26 8.98 -9.31 3.07
CA LEU A 26 10.10 -8.59 2.47
C LEU A 26 11.40 -8.86 3.26
N ALA A 27 12.50 -9.07 2.53
CA ALA A 27 13.85 -8.99 3.10
C ALA A 27 14.13 -7.56 3.60
N ASN A 28 15.17 -7.40 4.42
CA ASN A 28 15.68 -6.08 4.78
C ASN A 28 16.00 -5.27 3.51
N ASP A 29 15.67 -3.97 3.54
CA ASP A 29 15.75 -3.05 2.40
C ASP A 29 14.90 -3.47 1.18
N GLY A 30 14.02 -4.45 1.36
CA GLY A 30 13.09 -4.90 0.34
C GLY A 30 12.06 -3.83 -0.01
N VAL A 31 11.61 -3.84 -1.25
CA VAL A 31 10.69 -2.85 -1.81
C VAL A 31 9.31 -3.45 -2.06
N LEU A 32 8.26 -2.78 -1.59
CA LEU A 32 6.87 -3.04 -1.98
C LEU A 32 6.41 -1.97 -2.97
N ILE A 33 6.07 -2.40 -4.19
CA ILE A 33 5.39 -1.55 -5.17
C ILE A 33 3.89 -1.79 -5.08
N PHE A 34 3.17 -0.80 -4.56
CA PHE A 34 1.73 -0.86 -4.37
C PHE A 34 1.01 -0.03 -5.43
N LYS A 35 0.06 -0.64 -6.14
CA LYS A 35 -0.76 0.03 -7.15
C LYS A 35 -2.19 0.14 -6.65
N TRP A 36 -2.74 1.35 -6.63
CA TRP A 36 -4.13 1.61 -6.28
C TRP A 36 -4.85 2.44 -7.33
N ASN A 37 -6.14 2.19 -7.53
CA ASN A 37 -6.98 3.08 -8.33
C ASN A 37 -8.00 3.76 -7.42
N GLU A 38 -7.96 5.08 -7.35
CA GLU A 38 -8.75 5.84 -6.38
C GLU A 38 -10.18 6.17 -6.80
N THR A 39 -10.70 5.55 -7.86
CA THR A 39 -12.04 5.87 -8.39
C THR A 39 -13.16 5.66 -7.37
N GLN A 40 -13.02 4.70 -6.46
CA GLN A 40 -14.05 4.38 -5.45
C GLN A 40 -13.62 4.70 -4.02
N ILE A 41 -12.33 4.51 -3.71
CA ILE A 41 -11.77 4.67 -2.37
C ILE A 41 -10.50 5.50 -2.52
N LYS A 42 -10.42 6.60 -1.78
CA LYS A 42 -9.27 7.51 -1.88
C LYS A 42 -8.00 6.81 -1.44
N VAL A 43 -6.88 7.17 -2.07
CA VAL A 43 -5.59 6.60 -1.68
C VAL A 43 -5.24 6.92 -0.22
N SER A 44 -5.69 8.07 0.30
CA SER A 44 -5.50 8.47 1.70
C SER A 44 -6.11 7.46 2.68
N GLU A 45 -7.31 6.96 2.39
CA GLU A 45 -7.97 5.94 3.24
C GLU A 45 -7.21 4.61 3.25
N ILE A 46 -6.49 4.30 2.15
CA ILE A 46 -5.66 3.10 2.08
C ILE A 46 -4.34 3.30 2.84
N LEU A 47 -3.74 4.48 2.75
CA LEU A 47 -2.49 4.81 3.44
C LEU A 47 -2.67 4.85 4.96
N GLU A 48 -3.87 5.13 5.47
CA GLU A 48 -4.20 5.03 6.90
C GLU A 48 -4.22 3.58 7.43
N LEU A 49 -4.22 2.58 6.56
CA LEU A 49 -4.26 1.15 6.96
C LEU A 49 -2.87 0.53 7.18
N THR A 50 -1.80 1.32 7.10
CA THR A 50 -0.43 0.88 7.36
C THR A 50 0.38 1.96 8.06
N ASP A 51 1.23 1.56 9.01
CA ASP A 51 2.17 2.48 9.66
C ASP A 51 3.40 2.78 8.80
N GLN A 52 3.66 1.95 7.78
CA GLN A 52 4.78 2.13 6.86
C GLN A 52 4.56 3.35 5.97
N LYS A 53 5.57 4.23 5.87
CA LYS A 53 5.49 5.46 5.08
C LYS A 53 5.96 5.22 3.65
N PRO A 54 5.25 5.77 2.64
CA PRO A 54 5.74 5.79 1.27
C PRO A 54 7.08 6.52 1.16
N VAL A 55 7.97 6.02 0.31
CA VAL A 55 9.24 6.68 -0.03
C VAL A 55 9.02 7.66 -1.19
N PHE A 56 8.30 7.22 -2.22
CA PHE A 56 7.89 8.04 -3.36
C PHE A 56 6.69 7.40 -4.05
N GLY A 57 6.11 8.11 -5.02
CA GLY A 57 5.03 7.58 -5.83
C GLY A 57 4.89 8.32 -7.16
N HIS A 58 4.03 7.78 -8.01
CA HIS A 58 3.70 8.35 -9.31
C HIS A 58 2.22 8.14 -9.63
N ILE A 59 1.56 9.18 -10.11
CA ILE A 59 0.17 9.13 -10.55
C ILE A 59 0.13 8.91 -12.07
N SER A 60 -0.68 7.96 -12.51
CA SER A 60 -0.74 7.53 -13.90
C SER A 60 -2.18 7.29 -14.40
N GLY A 61 -2.28 7.03 -15.69
CA GLY A 61 -3.54 6.75 -16.39
C GLY A 61 -4.18 8.01 -16.95
N LYS A 62 -5.09 7.83 -17.94
CA LYS A 62 -5.72 8.95 -18.67
C LYS A 62 -6.42 9.99 -17.79
N ARG A 63 -6.93 9.57 -16.64
CA ARG A 63 -7.63 10.42 -15.66
C ARG A 63 -6.81 10.70 -14.40
N ALA A 64 -5.54 10.27 -14.34
CA ALA A 64 -4.69 10.41 -13.16
C ALA A 64 -5.27 9.75 -11.87
N ASN A 65 -6.08 8.69 -12.01
CA ASN A 65 -6.65 7.98 -10.85
C ASN A 65 -5.80 6.79 -10.37
N THR A 66 -4.73 6.43 -11.08
CA THR A 66 -3.91 5.26 -10.72
C THR A 66 -2.65 5.70 -10.00
N HIS A 67 -2.56 5.36 -8.72
CA HIS A 67 -1.42 5.66 -7.86
C HIS A 67 -0.50 4.45 -7.82
N TRP A 68 0.77 4.67 -8.16
CA TRP A 68 1.86 3.77 -7.85
C TRP A 68 2.61 4.34 -6.66
N ILE A 69 2.74 3.54 -5.61
CA ILE A 69 3.32 3.95 -4.33
C ILE A 69 4.41 2.95 -3.99
N THR A 70 5.59 3.48 -3.69
CA THR A 70 6.75 2.67 -3.31
C THR A 70 6.94 2.76 -1.81
N PHE A 71 6.98 1.61 -1.16
CA PHE A 71 7.41 1.46 0.22
C PHE A 71 8.73 0.68 0.27
N MET A 72 9.51 0.91 1.31
CA MET A 72 10.74 0.16 1.58
C MET A 72 10.72 -0.33 3.02
N LYS A 73 11.07 -1.59 3.24
CA LYS A 73 11.26 -2.14 4.59
C LYS A 73 12.60 -1.66 5.12
N MET A 74 12.58 -0.52 5.80
CA MET A 74 13.75 -0.02 6.50
C MET A 74 14.02 -0.92 7.70
N GLU A 75 15.29 -1.26 7.92
CA GLU A 75 15.69 -1.88 9.18
C GLU A 75 15.30 -0.92 10.32
N SER A 76 14.66 -1.44 11.38
CA SER A 76 14.54 -0.66 12.61
C SER A 76 15.97 -0.35 13.03
N LEU A 77 16.39 0.91 12.92
CA LEU A 77 17.60 1.38 13.57
C LEU A 77 17.45 0.93 15.02
N ARG A 78 18.18 -0.11 15.42
CA ARG A 78 18.34 -0.40 16.84
C ARG A 78 19.00 0.86 17.36
N GLU A 79 18.29 1.65 18.14
CA GLU A 79 18.93 2.67 18.95
C GLU A 79 20.00 1.93 19.74
N VAL A 80 21.24 2.12 19.33
CA VAL A 80 22.39 1.70 20.10
C VAL A 80 22.44 2.71 21.24
N LEU A 81 21.78 2.36 22.35
CA LEU A 81 22.01 2.99 23.64
C LEU A 81 23.41 2.63 24.15
#